data_AF-A0A640SLL9-F1
#
_entry.id   AF-A0A640SLL9-F1
#
_cell.length_a   1.000
_cell.length_b   1.000
_cell.length_c   1.000
_cell.angle_alpha   90.00
_cell.angle_beta   90.00
_cell.angle_gamma   90.00
#
_symmetry.space_group_name_H-M   'P 1'
#
loop_
_entity.id
_entity.type
_entity.pdbx_description
1 polymer ?
#
loop_
_entity_poly.entity_id
_entity_poly.type
_entity_poly.pdbx_seq_one_letter_code
_entity_poly.pdbx_strand_id
1 'polypeptide(L)'
;MSFDLHAVIAGGDLLRVASRGLPAARPAPIGQGLSLMPLTDALVDSVADGSDAGVPGFWRLPEGFGRTLADWSAAGPVAYVEAEYFGGVGEQQAAVWEGGHLVLGPLHAGEGQAFPAAGSPLSRALRRLGAVAGAGEDEFSAVGLDRHRDGGAWIV
;
A
#
# COMPACT_ATOMS: atom_id res chain seq x y z
N MET A 1 20.82 6.27 -1.25
CA MET A 1 19.98 5.10 -0.96
C MET A 1 18.59 5.44 -1.47
N SER A 2 18.05 4.66 -2.40
CA SER A 2 16.66 4.76 -2.82
C SER A 2 15.81 3.85 -1.94
N PHE A 3 14.61 4.31 -1.57
CA PHE A 3 13.60 3.49 -0.92
C PHE A 3 12.42 3.38 -1.87
N ASP A 4 12.15 2.15 -2.33
CA ASP A 4 11.06 1.85 -3.24
C ASP A 4 10.06 0.93 -2.54
N LEU A 5 8.86 1.44 -2.31
CA LEU A 5 7.75 0.70 -1.76
C LEU A 5 6.61 0.66 -2.77
N HIS A 6 6.20 -0.54 -3.12
CA HIS A 6 5.04 -0.79 -3.96
C HIS A 6 4.33 -2.00 -3.36
N ALA A 7 3.17 -1.79 -2.73
CA ALA A 7 2.57 -2.83 -1.92
C ALA A 7 1.06 -2.68 -1.71
N VAL A 8 0.43 -3.80 -1.37
CA VAL A 8 -0.93 -3.85 -0.81
C VAL A 8 -0.83 -4.00 0.70
N ILE A 9 -1.63 -3.22 1.44
CA ILE A 9 -1.71 -3.28 2.90
C ILE A 9 -3.16 -3.54 3.30
N ALA A 10 -3.39 -4.49 4.19
CA ALA A 10 -4.70 -4.81 4.74
C ALA A 10 -4.57 -5.54 6.09
N GLY A 11 -5.70 -5.88 6.71
CA GLY A 11 -5.71 -6.76 7.89
C GLY A 11 -5.02 -8.10 7.58
N GLY A 12 -4.23 -8.62 8.51
CA GLY A 12 -3.35 -9.76 8.25
C GLY A 12 -4.06 -11.05 7.84
N ASP A 13 -5.25 -11.31 8.41
CA ASP A 13 -6.06 -12.47 8.01
C ASP A 13 -6.68 -12.28 6.63
N LEU A 14 -7.16 -11.08 6.31
CA LEU A 14 -7.69 -10.74 4.99
C LEU A 14 -6.61 -10.96 3.93
N LEU A 15 -5.44 -10.35 4.12
CA LEU A 15 -4.37 -10.41 3.13
C LEU A 15 -3.85 -11.84 2.93
N ARG A 16 -3.75 -12.62 4.02
CA ARG A 16 -3.39 -14.04 3.97
C ARG A 16 -4.39 -14.87 3.17
N VAL A 17 -5.68 -14.60 3.29
CA VAL A 17 -6.74 -15.33 2.54
C VAL A 17 -6.74 -14.90 1.08
N ALA A 18 -6.72 -13.59 0.83
CA ALA A 18 -6.69 -12.99 -0.50
C ALA A 18 -5.49 -13.46 -1.33
N SER A 19 -4.34 -13.63 -0.70
CA SER A 19 -3.09 -14.01 -1.38
C SER A 19 -2.89 -15.52 -1.58
N ARG A 20 -3.80 -16.39 -1.11
CA ARG A 20 -3.62 -17.86 -1.20
C ARG A 20 -3.47 -18.38 -2.63
N GLY A 21 -4.13 -17.73 -3.57
CA GLY A 21 -4.10 -18.09 -4.99
C GLY A 21 -2.91 -17.50 -5.76
N LEU A 22 -2.03 -16.75 -5.10
CA LEU A 22 -0.96 -15.98 -5.74
C LEU A 22 0.41 -16.55 -5.31
N PRO A 23 1.04 -17.40 -6.13
CA PRO A 23 2.28 -18.10 -5.74
C PRO A 23 3.45 -17.16 -5.43
N ALA A 24 3.47 -15.98 -6.03
CA ALA A 24 4.48 -14.94 -5.81
C ALA A 24 4.19 -14.04 -4.60
N ALA A 25 3.00 -14.14 -3.98
CA ALA A 25 2.64 -13.30 -2.86
C ALA A 25 3.39 -13.68 -1.59
N ARG A 26 3.98 -12.67 -0.93
CA ARG A 26 4.70 -12.81 0.34
C ARG A 26 4.21 -11.74 1.32
N PRO A 27 3.04 -11.92 1.96
CA PRO A 27 2.57 -10.98 2.98
C PRO A 27 3.43 -11.07 4.25
N ALA A 28 3.87 -9.93 4.76
CA ALA A 28 4.62 -9.79 5.99
C ALA A 28 3.84 -8.92 7.00
N PRO A 29 3.83 -9.27 8.30
CA PRO A 29 3.20 -8.43 9.33
C PRO A 29 3.97 -7.12 9.52
N ILE A 30 3.27 -6.00 9.59
CA ILE A 30 3.88 -4.67 9.82
C ILE A 30 3.58 -4.15 11.22
N GLY A 31 2.40 -4.41 11.77
CA GLY A 31 2.02 -4.02 13.13
C GLY A 31 0.54 -3.76 13.23
N GLN A 32 0.02 -3.65 14.46
CA GLN A 32 -1.40 -3.35 14.72
C GLN A 32 -2.41 -4.28 14.00
N GLY A 33 -2.03 -5.55 13.77
CA GLY A 33 -2.84 -6.52 13.03
C GLY A 33 -2.86 -6.33 11.51
N LEU A 34 -2.08 -5.39 10.97
CA LEU A 34 -1.91 -5.17 9.54
C LEU A 34 -0.76 -6.02 8.98
N SER A 35 -0.90 -6.37 7.71
CA SER A 35 0.15 -6.98 6.90
C SER A 35 0.33 -6.19 5.60
N LEU A 36 1.55 -6.25 5.10
CA LEU A 36 1.97 -5.65 3.84
C LEU A 36 2.40 -6.77 2.90
N MET A 37 1.93 -6.71 1.65
CA MET A 37 2.32 -7.62 0.59
C MET A 37 2.98 -6.79 -0.52
N PRO A 38 4.30 -6.92 -0.70
CA PRO A 38 5.00 -6.24 -1.79
C PRO A 38 4.50 -6.72 -3.15
N LEU A 39 4.27 -5.79 -4.07
CA LEU A 39 4.05 -6.10 -5.48
C LEU A 39 5.40 -6.19 -6.19
N THR A 40 5.96 -7.40 -6.16
CA THR A 40 7.12 -7.75 -6.98
C THR A 40 6.72 -7.88 -8.44
N ASP A 41 7.67 -7.77 -9.35
CA ASP A 41 7.41 -7.94 -10.79
C ASP A 41 6.72 -9.28 -11.09
N ALA A 42 7.15 -10.37 -10.42
CA ALA A 42 6.52 -11.68 -10.55
C ALA A 42 5.06 -11.72 -10.06
N LEU A 43 4.71 -10.90 -9.06
CA LEU A 43 3.33 -10.78 -8.60
C LEU A 43 2.52 -9.94 -9.59
N VAL A 44 3.08 -8.82 -10.09
CA VAL A 44 2.48 -7.98 -11.14
C VAL A 44 2.12 -8.81 -12.36
N ASP A 45 3.05 -9.61 -12.87
CA ASP A 45 2.84 -10.50 -14.02
C ASP A 45 1.71 -11.52 -13.79
N SER A 46 1.45 -11.89 -12.52
CA SER A 46 0.41 -12.86 -12.17
C SER A 46 -0.98 -12.25 -11.95
N VAL A 47 -1.05 -10.95 -11.66
CA VAL A 47 -2.31 -10.27 -11.33
C VAL A 47 -2.80 -9.32 -12.43
N ALA A 48 -1.92 -8.94 -13.35
CA ALA A 48 -2.29 -8.19 -14.53
C ALA A 48 -3.20 -9.05 -15.42
N ASP A 49 -4.42 -8.57 -15.68
CA ASP A 49 -5.39 -9.27 -16.53
C ASP A 49 -5.32 -8.83 -18.01
N GLY A 50 -4.42 -7.89 -18.33
CA GLY A 50 -4.24 -7.33 -19.67
C GLY A 50 -5.39 -6.41 -20.12
N SER A 51 -6.25 -5.96 -19.20
CA SER A 51 -7.33 -5.03 -19.49
C SER A 51 -6.85 -3.57 -19.51
N ASP A 52 -7.38 -2.73 -20.40
CA ASP A 52 -6.96 -1.33 -20.56
C ASP A 52 -7.53 -0.37 -19.48
N ALA A 53 -8.05 -0.91 -18.37
CA ALA A 53 -8.73 -0.17 -17.32
C ALA A 53 -7.88 -0.09 -16.05
N GLY A 54 -6.83 0.74 -16.11
CA GLY A 54 -6.09 1.16 -14.92
C GLY A 54 -6.90 2.08 -14.01
N VAL A 55 -6.48 2.20 -12.75
CA VAL A 55 -7.02 3.24 -11.85
C VAL A 55 -6.24 4.53 -12.12
N PRO A 56 -6.88 5.61 -12.62
CA PRO A 56 -6.16 6.82 -13.01
C PRO A 56 -5.44 7.44 -11.82
N GLY A 57 -4.14 7.74 -11.95
CA GLY A 57 -3.35 8.39 -10.90
C GLY A 57 -2.39 7.48 -10.14
N PHE A 58 -2.23 6.22 -10.56
CA PHE A 58 -1.14 5.32 -10.14
C PHE A 58 -0.11 5.11 -11.25
N TRP A 59 1.17 4.99 -10.89
CA TRP A 59 2.23 4.76 -11.88
C TRP A 59 2.62 3.28 -12.07
N ARG A 60 2.28 2.40 -11.12
CA ARG A 60 2.73 0.99 -11.08
C ARG A 60 1.60 0.02 -10.75
N LEU A 61 0.39 0.52 -10.49
CA LEU A 61 -0.76 -0.34 -10.26
C LEU A 61 -1.04 -1.12 -11.55
N PRO A 62 -0.97 -2.47 -11.53
CA PRO A 62 -1.23 -3.25 -12.72
C PRO A 62 -2.66 -3.03 -13.19
N GLU A 63 -2.85 -3.00 -14.51
CA GLU A 63 -4.18 -2.81 -15.08
C GLU A 63 -5.11 -3.96 -14.65
N GLY A 64 -6.39 -3.63 -14.42
CA GLY A 64 -7.36 -4.58 -13.87
C GLY A 64 -7.18 -4.91 -12.38
N PHE A 65 -5.99 -4.71 -11.79
CA PHE A 65 -5.74 -5.04 -10.38
C PHE A 65 -6.59 -4.22 -9.41
N GLY A 66 -7.00 -3.01 -9.79
CA GLY A 66 -7.98 -2.22 -9.03
C GLY A 66 -9.30 -2.95 -8.79
N ARG A 67 -9.74 -3.82 -9.71
CA ARG A 67 -10.93 -4.66 -9.54
C ARG A 67 -10.68 -5.75 -8.50
N THR A 68 -9.53 -6.41 -8.55
CA THR A 68 -9.11 -7.39 -7.54
C THR A 68 -9.05 -6.77 -6.15
N LEU A 69 -8.49 -5.56 -6.02
CA LEU A 69 -8.47 -4.82 -4.75
C LEU A 69 -9.88 -4.47 -4.26
N ALA A 70 -10.77 -4.06 -5.16
CA ALA A 70 -12.17 -3.85 -4.83
C ALA A 70 -12.84 -5.13 -4.33
N ASP A 71 -12.65 -6.26 -5.01
CA ASP A 71 -13.24 -7.55 -4.62
C ASP A 71 -12.70 -8.03 -3.25
N TRP A 72 -11.39 -7.88 -3.00
CA TRP A 72 -10.80 -8.17 -1.69
C TRP A 72 -11.35 -7.26 -0.60
N SER A 73 -11.67 -6.01 -0.94
CA SER A 73 -12.18 -5.04 0.02
C SER A 73 -13.58 -5.34 0.56
N ALA A 74 -14.27 -6.33 -0.02
CA ALA A 74 -15.54 -6.84 0.52
C ALA A 74 -15.38 -7.48 1.92
N ALA A 75 -14.19 -7.99 2.23
CA ALA A 75 -13.88 -8.61 3.53
C ALA A 75 -13.32 -7.62 4.57
N GLY A 76 -13.02 -6.39 4.18
CA GLY A 76 -12.41 -5.35 5.01
C GLY A 76 -11.59 -4.36 4.17
N PRO A 77 -11.16 -3.22 4.71
CA PRO A 77 -10.47 -2.21 3.93
C PRO A 77 -9.11 -2.70 3.42
N VAL A 78 -8.79 -2.35 2.17
CA VAL A 78 -7.55 -2.70 1.48
C VAL A 78 -6.93 -1.45 0.89
N ALA A 79 -5.66 -1.19 1.22
CA ALA A 79 -4.91 -0.07 0.67
C ALA A 79 -3.90 -0.55 -0.36
N TYR A 80 -3.68 0.27 -1.37
CA TYR A 80 -2.55 0.18 -2.27
C TYR A 80 -1.70 1.42 -2.10
N VAL A 81 -0.38 1.22 -1.99
CA VAL A 81 0.58 2.29 -1.75
C VAL A 81 1.79 2.17 -2.67
N GLU A 82 2.25 3.32 -3.13
CA GLU A 82 3.48 3.50 -3.86
C GLU A 82 4.28 4.61 -3.19
N ALA A 83 5.56 4.39 -2.94
CA ALA A 83 6.45 5.42 -2.46
C ALA A 83 7.85 5.20 -3.01
N GLU A 84 8.43 6.23 -3.61
CA GLU A 84 9.81 6.24 -4.08
C GLU A 84 10.51 7.41 -3.39
N TYR A 85 11.61 7.15 -2.69
CA TYR A 85 12.45 8.20 -2.10
C TYR A 85 13.87 8.08 -2.60
N PHE A 86 14.45 9.19 -3.01
CA PHE A 86 15.86 9.34 -3.32
C PHE A 86 16.46 10.47 -2.47
N GLY A 87 17.44 10.16 -1.63
CA GLY A 87 18.14 11.18 -0.83
C GLY A 87 17.25 11.92 0.19
N GLY A 88 16.14 11.30 0.62
CA GLY A 88 15.20 11.89 1.58
C GLY A 88 14.07 12.71 0.96
N VAL A 89 14.07 12.85 -0.36
CA VAL A 89 12.99 13.47 -1.13
C VAL A 89 12.33 12.40 -1.99
N GLY A 90 11.02 12.43 -2.13
CA GLY A 90 10.31 11.34 -2.78
C GLY A 90 8.87 11.68 -3.09
N GLU A 91 8.24 10.80 -3.84
CA GLU A 91 6.83 10.88 -4.16
C GLU A 91 6.09 9.70 -3.53
N GLN A 92 4.85 9.97 -3.14
CA GLN A 92 3.96 9.00 -2.56
C GLN A 92 2.62 9.00 -3.27
N GLN A 93 2.07 7.81 -3.48
CA GLN A 93 0.72 7.61 -3.94
C GLN A 93 0.01 6.56 -3.10
N ALA A 94 -1.28 6.78 -2.83
CA ALA A 94 -2.07 5.84 -2.05
C ALA A 94 -3.56 5.87 -2.38
N ALA A 95 -4.19 4.71 -2.35
CA ALA A 95 -5.64 4.54 -2.44
C ALA A 95 -6.13 3.49 -1.47
N VAL A 96 -7.40 3.59 -1.10
CA VAL A 96 -8.07 2.63 -0.22
C VAL A 96 -9.41 2.24 -0.81
N TRP A 97 -9.64 0.93 -0.87
CA TRP A 97 -10.91 0.32 -1.19
C TRP A 97 -11.56 -0.21 0.08
N GLU A 98 -12.88 -0.06 0.16
CA GLU A 98 -13.70 -0.61 1.23
C GLU A 98 -15.07 -0.99 0.65
N GLY A 99 -15.52 -2.21 0.93
CA GLY A 99 -16.83 -2.70 0.48
C GLY A 99 -17.00 -2.74 -1.04
N GLY A 100 -15.91 -2.91 -1.81
CA GLY A 100 -15.95 -2.93 -3.27
C GLY A 100 -15.78 -1.55 -3.93
N HIS A 101 -15.58 -0.49 -3.13
CA HIS A 101 -15.53 0.88 -3.64
C HIS A 101 -14.23 1.58 -3.27
N LEU A 102 -13.71 2.42 -4.16
CA LEU A 102 -12.61 3.33 -3.86
C LEU A 102 -13.10 4.44 -2.91
N VAL A 103 -12.69 4.39 -1.64
CA VAL A 103 -13.15 5.31 -0.58
C VAL A 103 -12.13 6.37 -0.18
N LEU A 104 -10.89 6.24 -0.67
CA LEU A 104 -9.82 7.24 -0.55
C LEU A 104 -8.89 7.14 -1.76
N GLY A 105 -8.54 8.30 -2.32
CA GLY A 105 -7.51 8.41 -3.35
C GLY A 105 -8.01 8.20 -4.78
N PRO A 106 -7.09 8.06 -5.75
CA PRO A 106 -5.65 8.10 -5.57
C PRO A 106 -5.19 9.45 -5.03
N LEU A 107 -4.52 9.42 -3.88
CA LEU A 107 -3.82 10.56 -3.32
C LEU A 107 -2.42 10.55 -3.90
N HIS A 108 -1.90 11.72 -4.25
CA HIS A 108 -0.54 11.89 -4.73
C HIS A 108 0.12 13.05 -3.97
N ALA A 109 1.38 12.88 -3.61
CA ALA A 109 2.24 13.94 -3.09
C ALA A 109 3.60 13.81 -3.75
N GLY A 110 3.91 14.73 -4.67
CA GLY A 110 5.16 14.75 -5.42
C GLY A 110 6.36 15.21 -4.60
N GLU A 111 7.55 15.04 -5.17
CA GLU A 111 8.82 15.46 -4.58
C GLU A 111 8.80 16.95 -4.15
N GLY A 112 9.24 17.21 -2.92
CA GLY A 112 9.31 18.55 -2.34
C GLY A 112 7.97 19.17 -1.95
N GLN A 113 6.83 18.48 -2.15
CA GLN A 113 5.54 18.98 -1.70
C GLN A 113 5.36 18.78 -0.20
N ALA A 114 4.93 19.83 0.49
CA ALA A 114 4.54 19.73 1.89
C ALA A 114 3.28 18.86 2.01
N PHE A 115 3.27 17.95 2.98
CA PHE A 115 2.07 17.18 3.26
C PHE A 115 0.97 18.08 3.84
N PRO A 116 -0.30 17.88 3.44
CA PRO A 116 -1.41 18.59 4.05
C PRO A 116 -1.51 18.23 5.54
N ALA A 117 -2.23 19.05 6.33
CA ALA A 117 -2.46 18.78 7.76
C ALA A 117 -3.11 17.41 8.03
N ALA A 118 -3.80 16.83 7.04
CA ALA A 118 -4.36 15.48 7.12
C ALA A 118 -3.30 14.36 7.12
N GLY A 119 -2.03 14.67 6.83
CA GLY A 119 -0.92 13.72 6.74
C GLY A 119 -0.54 13.36 5.29
N SER A 120 0.52 12.57 5.16
CA SER A 120 1.01 12.01 3.88
C SER A 120 -0.03 11.04 3.26
N PRO A 121 0.03 10.76 1.95
CA PRO A 121 -0.79 9.73 1.31
C PRO A 121 -0.78 8.39 2.05
N LEU A 122 0.40 7.89 2.43
CA LEU A 122 0.55 6.62 3.16
C LEU A 122 -0.10 6.67 4.54
N SER A 123 0.16 7.71 5.34
CA SER A 123 -0.39 7.82 6.70
C SER A 123 -1.92 7.96 6.67
N ARG A 124 -2.47 8.65 5.68
CA ARG A 124 -3.93 8.73 5.46
C ARG A 124 -4.55 7.39 5.06
N ALA A 125 -3.86 6.60 4.25
CA ALA A 125 -4.32 5.27 3.88
C ALA A 125 -4.30 4.31 5.07
N LEU A 126 -3.19 4.27 5.82
CA LEU A 126 -3.06 3.46 7.03
C LEU A 126 -4.13 3.79 8.07
N ARG A 127 -4.45 5.08 8.27
CA ARG A 127 -5.56 5.49 9.14
C ARG A 127 -6.90 4.90 8.73
N ARG A 128 -7.18 4.80 7.42
CA ARG A 128 -8.40 4.14 6.92
C ARG A 128 -8.39 2.63 7.11
N LEU A 129 -7.20 2.01 7.20
CA LEU A 129 -7.07 0.60 7.58
C LEU A 129 -7.23 0.36 9.09
N GLY A 130 -7.37 1.42 9.89
CA GLY A 130 -7.48 1.33 11.35
C GLY A 130 -6.17 1.49 12.11
N ALA A 131 -5.08 1.91 11.45
CA ALA A 131 -3.85 2.26 12.15
C ALA A 131 -4.08 3.46 13.07
N VAL A 132 -3.54 3.36 14.29
CA VAL A 132 -3.61 4.41 15.31
C VAL A 132 -2.20 4.92 15.57
N ALA A 133 -2.00 6.23 15.40
CA ALA A 133 -0.77 6.92 15.76
C ALA A 133 -0.85 7.46 17.19
N GLY A 134 0.24 7.30 17.95
CA GLY A 134 0.47 7.92 19.24
C GLY A 134 0.87 9.40 19.14
N ALA A 135 1.17 10.00 20.29
CA ALA A 135 1.54 11.41 20.36
C ALA A 135 2.92 11.66 19.72
N GLY A 136 2.96 12.49 18.68
CA GLY A 136 4.21 12.89 18.01
C GLY A 136 4.72 11.91 16.95
N GLU A 137 3.97 10.84 16.66
CA GLU A 137 4.23 9.91 15.56
C GLU A 137 3.10 9.96 14.53
N ASP A 138 3.37 9.44 13.33
CA ASP A 138 2.36 9.25 12.29
C ASP A 138 2.02 7.77 12.13
N GLU A 139 0.96 7.46 11.38
CA GLU A 139 0.51 6.09 11.21
C GLU A 139 1.57 5.21 10.55
N PHE A 140 2.42 5.76 9.69
CA PHE A 140 3.52 5.04 9.04
C PHE A 140 4.53 4.50 10.06
N SER A 141 4.95 5.35 11.00
CA SER A 141 5.87 4.98 12.07
C SER A 141 5.19 4.06 13.09
N ALA A 142 3.92 4.32 13.41
CA ALA A 142 3.15 3.56 14.40
C ALA A 142 2.89 2.09 13.97
N VAL A 143 2.87 1.82 12.67
CA VAL A 143 2.80 0.45 12.11
C VAL A 143 4.19 -0.11 11.76
N GLY A 144 5.27 0.52 12.21
CA GLY A 144 6.63 0.01 12.08
C GLY A 144 7.23 -0.01 10.68
N LEU A 145 6.65 0.70 9.71
CA LEU A 145 7.20 0.76 8.34
C LEU A 145 8.50 1.57 8.25
N ASP A 146 8.73 2.48 9.20
CA ASP A 146 9.95 3.28 9.34
C ASP A 146 11.17 2.44 9.73
N ARG A 147 10.96 1.30 10.39
CA ARG A 147 12.00 0.38 10.87
C ARG A 147 12.81 -0.27 9.74
N HIS A 148 12.32 -0.19 8.50
CA HIS A 148 12.88 -0.89 7.35
C HIS A 148 13.32 0.04 6.21
N ARG A 149 13.64 1.32 6.52
CA ARG A 149 14.21 2.27 5.55
C ARG A 149 15.48 1.77 4.86
N ASP A 150 16.21 0.82 5.46
CA ASP A 150 17.33 0.12 4.84
C ASP A 150 16.86 -1.15 4.10
N GLY A 151 16.19 -0.95 2.96
CA GLY A 151 16.08 -1.78 1.74
C GLY A 151 16.06 -3.32 1.70
N GLY A 152 16.19 -4.07 2.80
CA GLY A 152 16.46 -5.52 2.73
C GLY A 152 15.63 -6.43 3.65
N ALA A 153 14.74 -5.89 4.48
CA ALA A 153 14.22 -6.62 5.63
C ALA A 153 12.77 -7.11 5.53
N TRP A 154 12.14 -7.07 4.35
CA TRP A 154 10.76 -7.54 4.15
C TRP A 154 10.65 -8.98 3.60
N ILE A 155 11.78 -9.62 3.26
CA ILE A 155 11.83 -11.01 2.81
C ILE A 155 12.46 -11.84 3.92
N VAL A 156 11.63 -12.49 4.74
CA VAL A 156 12.07 -13.61 5.58
C VAL A 156 11.10 -14.77 5.40
#